data_AF-A0A0F9RDK8-F1
#
_entry.id   AF-A0A0F9RDK8-F1
#
_cell.length_a   1.000
_cell.length_b   1.000
_cell.length_c   1.000
_cell.angle_alpha   90.00
_cell.angle_beta   90.00
_cell.angle_gamma   90.00
#
_symmetry.space_group_name_H-M   'P 1'
#
loop_
_entity.id
_entity.type
_entity.pdbx_description
1 polymer ?
#
loop_
_entity_poly.entity_id
_entity_poly.type
_entity_poly.pdbx_seq_one_letter_code
_entity_poly.pdbx_strand_id
1 'polypeptide(L)' 'MNNIIIVDYDLIPNEKRCGGNCKKHLPATIVYFYPNMTKGDGLDSKCKQCDTELKKERYQRKILEEPNHNDKTK' A
#
# COMPACT_ATOMS: atom_id res chain seq x y z
N MET A 1 -30.74 -38.21 -3.85
CA MET A 1 -29.98 -37.70 -2.69
C MET A 1 -28.68 -37.14 -3.22
N ASN A 2 -28.64 -35.85 -3.54
CA ASN A 2 -27.46 -35.22 -4.14
C ASN A 2 -27.04 -34.04 -3.25
N ASN A 3 -26.14 -34.30 -2.30
CA ASN A 3 -25.39 -33.25 -1.62
C ASN A 3 -24.18 -32.93 -2.49
N ILE A 4 -24.36 -32.02 -3.43
CA ILE A 4 -23.26 -31.35 -4.11
C ILE A 4 -22.79 -30.26 -3.15
N ILE A 5 -21.70 -30.51 -2.43
CA ILE A 5 -20.99 -29.44 -1.73
C ILE A 5 -20.26 -28.65 -2.81
N ILE A 6 -20.83 -27.52 -3.21
CA ILE A 6 -20.12 -26.52 -4.00
C ILE A 6 -19.07 -25.95 -3.07
N VAL A 7 -17.84 -26.44 -3.16
CA VAL A 7 -16.69 -25.73 -2.61
C VAL A 7 -16.47 -24.54 -3.53
N ASP A 8 -17.06 -23.39 -3.18
CA ASP A 8 -16.83 -22.10 -3.85
C ASP A 8 -15.37 -21.65 -3.60
N TYR A 9 -14.42 -22.37 -4.20
CA TYR A 9 -12.97 -22.13 -4.11
C TYR A 9 -12.45 -21.35 -5.33
N ASP A 10 -13.33 -20.63 -6.04
CA ASP A 10 -13.01 -19.87 -7.25
C ASP A 10 -13.27 -18.36 -7.13
N LEU A 11 -13.12 -17.77 -5.93
CA LEU A 11 -13.12 -16.30 -5.79
C LEU A 11 -11.75 -15.73 -6.21
N ILE A 12 -11.56 -15.64 -7.53
CA ILE A 12 -10.41 -14.98 -8.14
C ILE A 12 -10.23 -13.59 -7.53
N PRO A 13 -8.99 -13.17 -7.19
CA PRO A 13 -8.76 -11.92 -6.48
C PRO A 13 -9.22 -10.76 -7.36
N ASN A 14 -10.16 -9.95 -6.87
CA ASN A 14 -10.39 -8.62 -7.45
C ASN A 14 -9.03 -7.95 -7.60
N GLU A 15 -8.58 -7.63 -8.81
CA GLU A 15 -7.30 -6.94 -8.99
C GLU A 15 -7.49 -5.45 -8.78
N LYS A 16 -6.51 -4.80 -8.14
CA LYS A 16 -6.46 -3.35 -7.94
C LYS A 16 -5.23 -2.78 -8.61
N ARG A 17 -5.44 -1.71 -9.38
CA ARG A 17 -4.33 -0.94 -9.96
C ARG A 17 -3.69 -0.07 -8.88
N CYS A 18 -2.39 -0.23 -8.67
CA CYS A 18 -1.64 0.63 -7.76
C CYS A 18 -1.64 2.09 -8.23
N GLY A 19 -2.06 3.00 -7.36
CA GLY A 19 -2.02 4.45 -7.56
C GLY A 19 -0.63 5.06 -7.43
N GLY A 20 0.37 4.31 -6.96
CA GLY A 20 1.77 4.72 -6.83
C GLY A 20 2.51 4.79 -8.16
N ASN A 21 3.84 4.86 -8.11
CA ASN A 21 4.68 5.01 -9.31
C ASN A 21 4.76 3.73 -10.14
N CYS A 22 4.55 2.56 -9.54
CA CYS A 22 4.67 1.29 -10.25
C CYS A 22 3.49 1.00 -11.22
N LYS A 23 2.30 1.58 -10.97
CA LYS A 23 1.08 1.43 -11.77
C LYS A 23 0.64 -0.01 -12.11
N LYS A 24 1.18 -1.02 -11.41
CA LYS A 24 0.90 -2.45 -11.63
C LYS A 24 -0.53 -2.80 -11.19
N HIS A 25 -1.15 -3.76 -11.88
CA HIS A 25 -2.33 -4.47 -11.38
C HIS A 25 -1.85 -5.59 -10.44
N LEU A 26 -2.37 -5.61 -9.23
CA LEU A 26 -2.01 -6.55 -8.19
C LEU A 26 -3.30 -7.11 -7.55
N PRO A 27 -3.29 -8.32 -7.00
CA PRO A 27 -4.43 -8.82 -6.23
C PRO A 27 -4.81 -7.81 -5.14
N ALA A 28 -6.09 -7.40 -5.09
CA ALA A 28 -6.65 -6.51 -4.07
C ALA A 28 -6.80 -7.28 -2.75
N THR A 29 -5.66 -7.67 -2.20
CA THR A 29 -5.54 -8.37 -0.93
C THR A 29 -4.63 -7.57 -0.01
N ILE A 30 -4.76 -7.81 1.29
CA ILE A 30 -3.91 -7.21 2.33
C ILE A 30 -2.43 -7.62 2.21
N VAL A 31 -2.10 -8.59 1.35
CA VAL A 31 -0.71 -8.96 1.05
C VAL A 31 -0.04 -7.81 0.30
N TYR A 32 -0.72 -7.26 -0.72
CA TYR A 32 -0.16 -6.24 -1.62
C TYR A 32 -0.53 -4.80 -1.24
N PHE A 33 -1.66 -4.60 -0.57
CA PHE A 33 -2.18 -3.28 -0.17
C PHE A 33 -2.33 -3.19 1.36
N TYR A 34 -2.25 -1.98 1.92
CA TYR A 34 -2.55 -1.77 3.34
C TYR A 34 -4.08 -1.70 3.54
N PRO A 35 -4.62 -2.22 4.65
CA PRO A 35 -6.03 -2.07 4.98
C PRO A 35 -6.36 -0.59 5.23
N ASN A 36 -7.46 -0.11 4.66
CA ASN A 36 -7.92 1.25 4.82
C ASN A 36 -9.46 1.29 4.86
N MET A 37 -10.01 1.39 6.08
CA MET A 37 -11.46 1.37 6.33
C MET A 37 -12.18 2.63 5.82
N THR A 38 -11.45 3.66 5.41
CA THR A 38 -12.04 4.87 4.81
C THR A 38 -12.37 4.68 3.32
N LYS A 39 -11.88 3.60 2.69
CA LYS A 39 -12.11 3.29 1.28
C LYS A 39 -13.24 2.27 1.14
N GLY A 40 -14.04 2.40 0.09
CA GLY A 40 -15.16 1.50 -0.18
C GLY A 40 -14.74 0.03 -0.38
N ASP A 41 -13.50 -0.21 -0.80
CA ASP A 41 -12.91 -1.54 -0.97
C ASP A 41 -12.03 -1.97 0.22
N GLY A 42 -11.97 -1.18 1.28
CA GLY A 42 -11.20 -1.50 2.49
C GLY A 42 -9.68 -1.54 2.31
N LEU A 43 -9.14 -1.09 1.16
CA LEU A 43 -7.72 -1.18 0.84
C LEU A 43 -7.17 0.16 0.33
N ASP A 44 -5.90 0.44 0.65
CA ASP A 44 -5.26 1.64 0.16
C ASP A 44 -5.15 1.65 -1.38
N SER A 45 -5.07 2.86 -1.93
CA SER A 45 -4.78 3.11 -3.34
C SER A 45 -3.39 2.65 -3.77
N LYS A 46 -2.40 2.64 -2.87
CA LYS A 46 -1.01 2.30 -3.18
C LYS A 46 -0.65 0.91 -2.65
N CYS A 47 0.16 0.18 -3.43
CA CYS A 47 0.75 -1.05 -2.94
C CYS A 47 1.81 -0.74 -1.86
N LYS A 48 2.08 -1.72 -1.00
CA LYS A 48 3.05 -1.58 0.11
C LYS A 48 4.44 -1.16 -0.35
N GLN A 49 4.87 -1.62 -1.52
CA GLN A 49 6.17 -1.25 -2.08
C GLN A 49 6.23 0.25 -2.38
N CYS A 50 5.28 0.78 -3.15
CA CYS A 50 5.24 2.20 -3.47
C CYS A 50 5.04 3.07 -2.22
N ASP A 51 4.27 2.60 -1.25
CA ASP A 51 4.10 3.32 0.02
C ASP A 51 5.43 3.41 0.80
N THR A 52 6.19 2.32 0.83
CA THR A 52 7.53 2.27 1.45
C THR A 52 8.51 3.23 0.75
N GLU A 53 8.53 3.22 -0.58
CA GLU A 53 9.37 4.11 -1.38
C GLU A 53 9.03 5.59 -1.10
N LEU A 54 7.74 5.94 -1.11
CA LEU A 54 7.26 7.28 -0.77
C LEU A 54 7.65 7.73 0.64
N LYS A 55 7.57 6.82 1.62
CA LYS A 55 8.00 7.11 3.00
C LYS A 55 9.50 7.36 3.06
N LYS A 56 10.30 6.56 2.35
CA LYS A 56 11.76 6.74 2.26
C LYS A 56 12.12 8.08 1.62
N GLU A 57 11.51 8.43 0.49
CA GLU A 57 11.73 9.72 -0.18
C GLU A 57 11.40 10.90 0.73
N ARG A 58 10.26 10.86 1.44
CA ARG A 58 9.88 11.89 2.41
C ARG A 58 10.86 12.01 3.56
N TYR A 59 11.37 10.89 4.06
CA TYR A 59 12.36 10.88 5.13
C TYR A 59 13.70 11.47 4.65
N GLN A 60 14.17 11.06 3.47
CA GLN A 60 15.40 11.59 2.86
C GLN A 60 15.30 13.10 2.62
N ARG A 61 14.17 13.59 2.11
CA ARG A 61 13.93 15.02 1.96
C ARG A 61 14.08 15.77 3.28
N LYS A 62 13.50 15.26 4.37
CA LYS A 62 13.65 15.88 5.69
C LYS A 62 15.10 15.94 6.15
N ILE A 63 15.88 14.88 5.96
CA ILE A 63 17.31 14.87 6.32
C ILE A 63 18.09 15.94 5.54
N LEU A 64 17.80 16.11 4.26
CA LEU A 64 18.47 17.10 3.40
C LEU A 64 17.98 18.54 3.67
N GLU A 65 16.74 18.69 4.14
CA GLU A 65 16.07 19.97 4.40
C GLU A 65 16.19 20.43 5.86
N GLU A 66 16.73 19.63 6.79
CA GLU A 66 16.97 20.07 8.17
C GLU A 66 18.19 21.01 8.24
N PRO A 67 18.03 22.30 8.62
CA PRO A 67 19.17 23.08 9.08
C PRO A 67 19.71 22.42 10.35
N ASN A 68 21.02 22.22 10.39
CA ASN A 68 21.75 21.69 11.53
C ASN A 68 21.42 22.51 12.80
N HIS A 69 20.58 21.97 13.70
CA HIS A 69 20.22 22.61 14.98
C HIS A 69 21.37 22.60 16.00
N ASN A 70 22.60 22.31 15.57
CA ASN A 70 23.79 22.37 16.43
C ASN A 70 24.48 23.73 16.35
N ASP A 71 23.98 24.68 15.54
CA ASP A 71 24.44 26.07 15.58
C ASP A 71 23.73 26.84 16.70
N LYS A 72 23.92 26.39 17.94
CA LYS A 72 23.74 27.25 19.12
C LYS A 72 25.08 27.92 19.38
N THR A 73 25.45 28.84 18.50
CA THR A 73 26.50 29.83 18.76
C THR A 73 26.13 30.65 19.99
N LYS A 74 26.94 30.44 21.03
CA LYS A 74 27.51 31.41 21.98
C LYS A 74 26.61 32.05 23.04
#